data_AF-A0A149U548-F1
#
_entry.id   AF-A0A149U548-F1
#
_cell.length_a   1.000
_cell.length_b   1.000
_cell.length_c   1.000
_cell.angle_alpha   90.00
_cell.angle_beta   90.00
_cell.angle_gamma   90.00
#
_symmetry.space_group_name_H-M   'P 1'
#
loop_
_entity.id
_entity.type
_entity.pdbx_description
1 polymer ?
#
loop_
_entity_poly.entity_id
_entity_poly.type
_entity_poly.pdbx_seq_one_letter_code
_entity_poly.pdbx_strand_id
1 'polypeptide(L)'
;MRRRTTEPDHGDARAAAVRTYGPGTLIFADLEIGERFHFASSPCASVCVKIRRRRYSLAGRVCYAQPGQAVVRLTVSETGSAIPA
;
A
#
# COMPACT_ATOMS: atom_id res chain seq x y z
N MET A 1 -33.33 15.64 4.36
CA MET A 1 -31.93 15.50 4.86
C MET A 1 -31.11 14.72 3.85
N ARG A 2 -30.24 15.38 3.07
CA ARG A 2 -29.31 14.70 2.16
C ARG A 2 -28.11 14.23 2.98
N ARG A 3 -27.96 12.93 3.20
CA ARG A 3 -26.73 12.35 3.76
C ARG A 3 -25.61 12.69 2.79
N ARG A 4 -24.78 13.68 3.10
CA ARG A 4 -23.47 13.82 2.46
C ARG A 4 -22.70 12.59 2.90
N THR A 5 -22.62 11.58 2.04
CA THR A 5 -21.53 10.61 2.08
C THR A 5 -20.27 11.43 1.86
N THR A 6 -19.69 11.91 2.95
CA THR A 6 -18.32 12.40 2.97
C THR A 6 -17.50 11.25 2.41
N GLU A 7 -16.95 11.41 1.20
CA GLU A 7 -15.88 10.53 0.78
C GLU A 7 -14.88 10.50 1.93
N PRO A 8 -14.50 9.33 2.45
CA PRO A 8 -13.60 9.27 3.60
C PRO A 8 -12.39 10.11 3.22
N ASP A 9 -12.15 11.15 4.02
CA ASP A 9 -11.03 12.03 3.82
C ASP A 9 -9.78 11.15 3.81
N HIS A 10 -8.84 11.38 2.87
CA HIS A 10 -7.65 10.54 2.78
C HIS A 10 -6.89 10.52 4.13
N GLY A 11 -7.00 11.59 4.94
CA GLY A 11 -6.49 11.64 6.30
C GLY A 11 -7.14 10.62 7.25
N ASP A 12 -8.47 10.47 7.20
CA ASP A 12 -9.21 9.51 8.04
C ASP A 12 -8.89 8.06 7.67
N ALA A 13 -8.78 7.76 6.37
CA ALA A 13 -8.45 6.42 5.91
C ALA A 13 -7.05 5.99 6.35
N ARG A 14 -6.08 6.91 6.29
CA ARG A 14 -4.71 6.67 6.78
C ARG A 14 -4.69 6.48 8.30
N ALA A 15 -5.36 7.34 9.05
CA ALA A 15 -5.44 7.21 10.51
C ALA A 15 -6.08 5.88 10.93
N ALA A 16 -7.16 5.47 10.26
CA ALA A 16 -7.79 4.17 10.49
C ALA A 16 -6.83 3.00 10.16
N ALA A 17 -6.15 3.05 9.02
CA ALA A 17 -5.20 2.01 8.62
C ALA A 17 -4.05 1.85 9.65
N VAL A 18 -3.49 2.94 10.14
CA VAL A 18 -2.44 2.92 11.18
C VAL A 18 -2.97 2.36 12.50
N ARG A 19 -4.20 2.72 12.91
CA ARG A 19 -4.81 2.18 14.14
C ARG A 19 -5.09 0.68 14.04
N THR A 20 -5.44 0.19 12.85
CA THR A 20 -5.78 -1.23 12.63
C THR A 20 -4.55 -2.11 12.43
N TYR A 21 -3.59 -1.68 11.61
CA TYR A 21 -2.46 -2.51 11.19
C TYR A 21 -1.12 -2.10 11.82
N GLY A 22 -1.09 -0.97 12.53
CA GLY A 22 0.08 -0.48 13.24
C GLY A 22 0.84 0.63 12.51
N PRO A 23 1.86 1.20 13.18
CA PRO A 23 2.68 2.28 12.65
C PRO A 23 3.43 1.85 11.38
N GLY A 24 3.60 2.77 10.43
CA GLY A 24 4.23 2.50 9.14
C GLY A 24 3.27 2.01 8.04
N THR A 25 2.01 1.73 8.39
CA THR A 25 0.94 1.47 7.41
C THR A 25 0.59 2.76 6.66
N LEU A 26 0.40 2.63 5.36
CA LEU A 26 -0.02 3.68 4.44
C LEU A 26 -1.34 3.27 3.76
N ILE A 27 -1.97 4.20 3.05
CA ILE A 27 -3.03 3.87 2.09
C ILE A 27 -2.45 3.80 0.68
N PHE A 28 -3.04 2.94 -0.16
CA PHE A 28 -2.56 2.72 -1.53
C PHE A 28 -2.46 4.01 -2.34
N ALA A 29 -3.35 4.98 -2.10
CA ALA A 29 -3.33 6.27 -2.77
C ALA A 29 -2.01 7.03 -2.56
N ASP A 30 -1.38 6.90 -1.38
CA ASP A 30 -0.16 7.60 -0.99
C ASP A 30 1.12 6.98 -1.57
N LEU A 31 1.07 5.74 -2.06
CA LEU A 31 2.22 5.12 -2.73
C LEU A 31 2.54 5.85 -4.05
N GLU A 32 3.81 5.95 -4.39
CA GLU A 32 4.24 6.45 -5.69
C GLU A 32 4.16 5.35 -6.76
N ILE A 33 4.06 5.75 -8.03
CA ILE A 33 4.13 4.79 -9.14
C ILE A 33 5.54 4.21 -9.19
N GLY A 34 5.64 2.88 -9.25
CA GLY A 34 6.90 2.13 -9.20
C GLY A 34 7.23 1.59 -7.82
N GLU A 35 6.59 2.06 -6.76
CA GLU A 35 6.84 1.54 -5.41
C GLU A 35 6.34 0.10 -5.24
N ARG A 36 7.14 -0.68 -4.52
CA ARG A 36 6.84 -2.04 -4.10
C ARG A 36 6.12 -2.02 -2.75
N PHE A 37 5.14 -2.90 -2.57
CA PHE A 37 4.35 -2.94 -1.35
C PHE A 37 3.74 -4.32 -1.08
N HIS A 38 3.30 -4.53 0.16
CA HIS A 38 2.36 -5.58 0.55
C HIS A 38 1.05 -4.97 1.04
N PHE A 39 -0.04 -5.73 0.97
CA PHE A 39 -1.27 -5.33 1.65
C PHE A 39 -1.10 -5.55 3.16
N ALA A 40 -1.52 -4.56 3.96
CA ALA A 40 -1.38 -4.65 5.42
C ALA A 40 -2.22 -5.79 6.02
N SER A 41 -3.33 -6.15 5.36
CA SER A 41 -4.16 -7.32 5.72
C SER A 41 -3.53 -8.66 5.35
N SER A 42 -2.47 -8.69 4.55
CA SER A 42 -1.79 -9.91 4.12
C SER A 42 -0.29 -9.64 3.93
N PRO A 43 0.46 -9.46 5.02
CA PRO A 43 1.88 -9.09 4.97
C PRO A 43 2.78 -10.16 4.34
N CYS A 44 2.33 -11.43 4.28
CA CYS A 44 3.03 -12.52 3.61
C CYS A 44 2.60 -12.72 2.14
N ALA A 45 1.74 -11.87 1.58
CA ALA A 45 1.33 -11.95 0.18
C ALA A 45 2.49 -11.63 -0.76
N SER A 46 2.41 -12.08 -2.02
CA SER A 46 3.42 -11.74 -3.03
C SER A 46 3.60 -10.22 -3.18
N VAL A 47 4.82 -9.80 -3.50
CA VAL A 47 5.18 -8.39 -3.71
C VAL A 47 4.34 -7.78 -4.83
N CYS A 48 3.70 -6.66 -4.53
CA CYS A 48 2.95 -5.86 -5.48
C CYS A 48 3.76 -4.64 -5.93
N VAL A 49 3.51 -4.13 -7.14
CA VAL A 49 4.11 -2.90 -7.67
C VAL A 49 3.02 -1.94 -8.09
N LYS A 50 2.99 -0.70 -7.58
CA LYS A 50 2.01 0.29 -8.07
C LYS A 50 2.38 0.75 -9.47
N ILE A 51 1.44 0.69 -10.41
CA ILE A 51 1.70 1.06 -11.82
C ILE A 51 0.87 2.26 -12.29
N ARG A 52 -0.26 2.55 -11.63
CA ARG A 52 -1.12 3.73 -11.86
C ARG A 52 -1.85 4.10 -10.56
N ARG A 53 -2.57 5.23 -10.57
CA ARG A 53 -3.34 5.77 -9.43
C ARG A 53 -4.21 4.74 -8.69
N ARG A 54 -4.85 3.80 -9.40
CA ARG A 54 -5.69 2.74 -8.81
C ARG A 54 -5.33 1.33 -9.31
N ARG A 55 -4.14 1.14 -9.88
CA ARG A 55 -3.71 -0.15 -10.45
C ARG A 55 -2.33 -0.55 -9.96
N TYR A 56 -2.16 -1.84 -9.72
CA TYR A 56 -0.90 -2.46 -9.35
C TYR A 56 -0.65 -3.73 -10.16
N SER A 57 0.61 -4.15 -10.22
CA SER A 57 1.01 -5.46 -10.75
C SER A 57 1.25 -6.44 -9.61
N LEU A 58 0.75 -7.66 -9.78
CA LEU A 58 0.96 -8.80 -8.88
C LEU A 58 1.33 -10.01 -9.73
N ALA A 59 2.55 -10.52 -9.59
CA ALA A 59 3.06 -11.64 -10.39
C ALA A 59 2.79 -11.49 -11.91
N GLY A 60 3.01 -10.27 -12.44
CA GLY A 60 2.80 -9.96 -13.85
C GLY A 60 1.35 -9.67 -14.26
N ARG A 61 0.37 -9.87 -13.37
CA ARG A 61 -1.04 -9.55 -13.62
C ARG A 61 -1.36 -8.13 -13.18
N VAL A 62 -2.23 -7.45 -13.92
CA VAL A 62 -2.73 -6.12 -13.54
C VAL A 62 -3.97 -6.26 -12.67
N CYS A 63 -3.93 -5.64 -11.49
CA CYS A 63 -4.99 -5.66 -10.50
C CYS A 63 -5.42 -4.22 -10.13
N TYR A 64 -6.58 -4.10 -9.49
CA TYR A 64 -7.14 -2.83 -9.04
C TYR A 64 -7.12 -2.73 -7.52
N ALA A 65 -6.71 -1.58 -7.01
CA ALA A 65 -6.76 -1.26 -5.60
C ALA A 65 -7.92 -0.31 -5.29
N GLN A 66 -8.52 -0.49 -4.13
CA GLN A 66 -9.50 0.44 -3.57
C GLN A 66 -8.78 1.70 -3.01
N PRO A 67 -9.42 2.89 -3.05
CA PRO A 67 -8.77 4.14 -2.63
C PRO A 67 -8.23 4.14 -1.20
N GLY A 68 -8.92 3.47 -0.27
CA GLY A 68 -8.53 3.38 1.14
C GLY A 68 -7.83 2.08 1.52
N GLN A 69 -7.34 1.29 0.56
CA GLN A 69 -6.69 0.02 0.88
C GLN A 69 -5.39 0.24 1.64
N ALA A 70 -5.28 -0.39 2.81
CA ALA A 70 -4.09 -0.32 3.65
C ALA A 70 -2.95 -1.16 3.08
N VAL A 71 -1.77 -0.56 2.99
CA VAL A 71 -0.56 -1.15 2.40
C VAL A 71 0.65 -0.82 3.25
N VAL A 72 1.66 -1.68 3.18
CA VAL A 72 2.98 -1.46 3.76
C VAL A 72 3.97 -1.34 2.62
N ARG A 73 4.67 -0.21 2.56
CA ARG A 73 5.73 0.01 1.58
C ARG A 73 6.89 -0.93 1.87
N LEU A 74 7.38 -1.59 0.82
CA LEU A 74 8.64 -2.30 0.85
C LEU A 74 9.74 -1.32 0.45
N THR A 75 10.47 -0.82 1.44
CA THR A 75 11.81 -0.32 1.17
C THR A 75 12.61 -1.52 0.66
N VAL A 76 13.05 -1.46 -0.59
CA VAL A 76 14.11 -2.35 -1.03
C VAL A 76 15.30 -1.96 -0.16
N SER A 77 15.49 -2.65 0.97
CA SER A 77 16.83 -2.72 1.54
C SER A 77 17.65 -3.30 0.41
N GLU A 78 18.53 -2.49 -0.16
CA GLU A 78 19.53 -3.00 -1.08
C GLU A 78 20.07 -4.27 -0.46
N THR A 79 19.90 -5.39 -1.15
CA THR A 79 20.70 -6.57 -0.91
C THR A 79 22.13 -6.21 -1.33
N GLY A 80 22.78 -5.36 -0.54
CA GLY A 80 24.22 -5.36 -0.34
C GLY A 80 24.53 -6.52 0.58
N SER A 81 24.33 -7.74 0.08
CA SER A 81 24.98 -8.92 0.62
C SER A 81 26.47 -8.76 0.33
N ALA A 82 27.16 -7.96 1.15
CA ALA A 82 28.60 -8.01 1.25
C ALA A 82 28.91 -9.19 2.20
N ILE A 83 29.07 -10.36 1.59
CA ILE A 83 29.68 -11.53 2.20
C ILE A 83 31.08 -11.08 2.67
N PRO A 84 31.44 -11.16 3.97
CA PRO A 84 32.84 -11.03 4.34
C PRO A 84 33.57 -12.31 3.88
N ALA A 85 34.60 -12.10 3.06
CA ALA A 85 35.61 -13.10 2.70
C ALA A 85 36.53 -13.41 3.89
#